data_AF-A0AAW4GBT5-F1
#
_entry.id   AF-A0AAW4GBT5-F1
#
_cell.length_a   1.000
_cell.length_b   1.000
_cell.length_c   1.000
_cell.angle_alpha   90.00
_cell.angle_beta   90.00
_cell.angle_gamma   90.00
#
_symmetry.space_group_name_H-M   'P 1'
#
loop_
_entity.id
_entity.type
_entity.pdbx_description
1 polymer ?
#
loop_
_entity_poly.entity_id
_entity_poly.type
_entity_poly.pdbx_seq_one_letter_code
_entity_poly.pdbx_strand_id
1 'polypeptide(L)'
;MTSPDMGPGGSWEAPDGSRPWNTGDTSPDGLAFMAAADEEHWRETAFRAPFRQSYNPIGSWSNGISGIFTAIIGGLFNGWFGGGSVGDPQEVQYTIEAIKDAIINGYNVETKVTSGTWTKPANVTELIVGLIGCGHNGQNGTSSTTTRAAGGLGGGYIFQQLDPESVDSSTPYVVGTNGNPSSFGTHITTTPGQGGISTSFGFSPTTSLPGNGGAGGVGDPGRDGLAGGSTPLAVGGAAGTGGGGGGVGSPGSAGANVSPATQTKCGGAGGGGGGGGGKVSFFSFDGGSGGPGGYPGGGGGGGGSAGGASSTNGAGGIGATGVIWIFWR
;
A
#
# COMPACT_ATOMS: atom_id res chain seq x y z
N MET A 1 23.17 -58.84 -37.19
CA MET A 1 21.86 -58.64 -37.85
C MET A 1 21.14 -57.59 -37.02
N THR A 2 21.48 -56.32 -37.28
CA THR A 2 20.64 -55.32 -38.01
C THR A 2 19.43 -54.88 -37.19
N SER A 3 19.49 -53.64 -36.71
CA SER A 3 18.37 -52.88 -36.15
C SER A 3 17.23 -52.74 -37.16
N PRO A 4 15.95 -52.75 -36.73
CA PRO A 4 14.91 -52.06 -37.45
C PRO A 4 14.81 -50.61 -36.96
N ASP A 5 15.28 -49.76 -37.86
CA ASP A 5 14.83 -48.42 -38.21
C ASP A 5 13.55 -47.91 -37.51
N MET A 6 13.67 -46.78 -36.80
CA MET A 6 12.53 -45.99 -36.34
C MET A 6 12.25 -44.87 -37.34
N GLY A 7 11.20 -45.04 -38.14
CA GLY A 7 10.58 -43.93 -38.87
C GLY A 7 9.83 -43.00 -37.91
N PRO A 8 9.90 -41.67 -38.07
CA PRO A 8 9.19 -40.73 -37.22
C PRO A 8 7.75 -40.57 -37.74
N GLY A 9 6.74 -41.08 -37.01
CA GLY A 9 5.35 -40.68 -37.32
C GLY A 9 4.18 -41.61 -36.94
N GLY A 10 4.35 -42.67 -36.13
CA GLY A 10 3.23 -43.52 -35.73
C GLY A 10 2.72 -43.24 -34.31
N SER A 11 1.58 -42.54 -34.15
CA SER A 11 0.86 -42.44 -32.88
C SER A 11 0.04 -43.71 -32.61
N TRP A 12 0.20 -44.29 -31.42
CA TRP A 12 -0.69 -45.35 -30.93
C TRP A 12 -2.01 -44.75 -30.41
N GLU A 13 -3.15 -45.19 -30.95
CA GLU A 13 -4.49 -44.94 -30.35
C GLU A 13 -4.90 -46.16 -29.48
N ALA A 14 -5.47 -45.90 -28.30
CA ALA A 14 -5.94 -46.94 -27.39
C ALA A 14 -7.34 -47.47 -27.76
N PRO A 15 -7.71 -48.70 -27.37
CA PRO A 15 -8.89 -49.41 -27.88
C PRO A 15 -10.24 -48.87 -27.41
N ASP A 16 -10.27 -47.93 -26.45
CA ASP A 16 -11.48 -47.29 -25.93
C ASP A 16 -11.81 -45.96 -26.62
N GLY A 17 -11.08 -45.63 -27.69
CA GLY A 17 -11.21 -44.36 -28.41
C GLY A 17 -10.69 -43.16 -27.62
N SER A 18 -10.16 -43.35 -26.42
CA SER A 18 -9.51 -42.28 -25.67
C SER A 18 -8.08 -42.12 -26.18
N ARG A 19 -7.78 -40.91 -26.65
CA ARG A 19 -6.41 -40.56 -27.01
C ARG A 19 -5.62 -40.40 -25.72
N PRO A 20 -4.43 -41.04 -25.60
CA PRO A 20 -3.56 -40.79 -24.46
C PRO A 20 -3.25 -39.30 -24.41
N TRP A 21 -3.41 -38.73 -23.21
CA TRP A 21 -3.21 -37.31 -22.92
C TRP A 21 -1.87 -36.83 -23.46
N ASN A 22 -1.91 -36.19 -24.63
CA ASN A 22 -0.79 -35.40 -25.10
C ASN A 22 -0.98 -34.01 -24.49
N THR A 23 -0.24 -33.71 -23.42
CA THR A 23 -0.25 -32.44 -22.68
C THR A 23 0.23 -31.23 -23.51
N GLY A 24 0.33 -31.38 -24.82
CA GLY A 24 0.62 -30.33 -25.79
C GLY A 24 -0.49 -30.09 -26.81
N ASP A 25 -1.67 -30.71 -26.66
CA ASP A 25 -2.80 -30.38 -27.52
C ASP A 25 -3.42 -29.03 -27.12
N THR A 26 -2.89 -27.97 -27.73
CA THR A 26 -3.41 -26.59 -27.63
C THR A 26 -4.53 -26.33 -28.63
N SER A 27 -5.09 -27.38 -29.26
CA SER A 27 -6.21 -27.19 -30.16
C SER A 27 -7.40 -26.55 -29.43
N PRO A 28 -8.21 -25.76 -30.13
CA PRO A 28 -9.40 -25.12 -29.56
C PRO A 28 -10.35 -26.12 -28.86
N ASP A 29 -10.35 -27.37 -29.31
CA ASP A 29 -11.21 -28.43 -28.80
C ASP A 29 -10.80 -28.91 -27.40
N GLY A 30 -9.50 -28.88 -27.06
CA GLY A 30 -9.00 -29.26 -25.72
C GLY A 30 -9.27 -28.19 -24.65
N LEU A 31 -9.22 -26.91 -25.03
CA LEU A 31 -9.56 -25.78 -24.15
C LEU A 31 -11.06 -25.67 -23.89
N ALA A 32 -11.90 -26.06 -24.86
CA ALA A 32 -13.34 -26.13 -24.70
C ALA A 32 -13.77 -27.18 -23.67
N PHE A 33 -13.01 -28.28 -23.52
CA PHE A 33 -13.30 -29.32 -22.53
C PHE A 33 -12.94 -28.89 -21.10
N MET A 34 -11.90 -28.08 -20.90
CA MET A 34 -11.54 -27.52 -19.59
C MET A 34 -12.50 -26.41 -19.12
N ALA A 35 -13.11 -25.67 -20.05
CA ALA A 35 -14.14 -24.69 -19.75
C ALA A 35 -15.48 -25.33 -19.33
N ALA A 36 -15.66 -26.64 -19.56
CA ALA A 36 -16.88 -27.38 -19.26
C ALA A 36 -16.83 -28.18 -17.94
N ALA A 37 -15.71 -28.15 -17.21
CA ALA A 37 -15.59 -28.86 -15.93
C ALA A 37 -16.40 -28.13 -14.83
N ASP A 38 -17.31 -28.86 -14.19
CA ASP A 38 -18.23 -28.30 -13.21
C ASP A 38 -17.59 -28.14 -11.81
N GLU A 39 -18.32 -27.45 -10.95
CA GLU A 39 -17.89 -26.98 -9.63
C GLU A 39 -17.51 -28.12 -8.66
N GLU A 40 -18.01 -29.34 -8.92
CA GLU A 40 -17.73 -30.52 -8.11
C GLU A 40 -16.30 -31.04 -8.33
N HIS A 41 -15.78 -30.96 -9.57
CA HIS A 41 -14.41 -31.33 -9.89
C HIS A 41 -13.36 -30.47 -9.17
N TRP A 42 -13.66 -29.18 -8.98
CA TRP A 42 -12.78 -28.23 -8.29
C TRP A 42 -12.80 -28.38 -6.77
N ARG A 43 -13.90 -28.91 -6.21
CA ARG A 43 -14.03 -29.14 -4.77
C ARG A 43 -13.23 -30.34 -4.28
N GLU A 44 -13.16 -31.41 -5.05
CA GLU A 44 -12.44 -32.62 -4.63
C GLU A 44 -10.90 -32.47 -4.66
N THR A 45 -10.37 -31.64 -5.54
CA THR A 45 -8.91 -31.45 -5.70
C THR A 45 -8.31 -30.51 -4.65
N ALA A 46 -9.05 -29.50 -4.17
CA ALA A 46 -8.51 -28.49 -3.25
C ALA A 46 -8.40 -28.95 -1.78
N PHE A 47 -9.25 -29.89 -1.33
CA PHE A 47 -9.44 -30.13 0.11
C PHE A 47 -8.62 -31.28 0.71
N ARG A 48 -7.96 -32.12 -0.10
CA ARG A 48 -7.31 -33.36 0.39
C ARG A 48 -5.77 -33.34 0.47
N ALA A 49 -5.13 -32.20 0.27
CA ALA A 49 -3.69 -32.17 -0.02
C ALA A 49 -2.66 -31.97 1.12
N PRO A 50 -2.97 -31.79 2.43
CA PRO A 50 -1.87 -31.65 3.39
C PRO A 50 -1.96 -32.63 4.56
N PHE A 51 -1.80 -33.94 4.34
CA PHE A 51 -1.42 -34.85 5.43
C PHE A 51 -0.76 -36.15 4.91
N ARG A 52 0.51 -36.06 4.47
CA ARG A 52 1.51 -37.15 4.56
C ARG A 52 2.90 -36.68 4.09
N GLN A 53 3.68 -36.23 5.08
CA GLN A 53 5.13 -36.39 5.30
C GLN A 53 6.11 -36.60 4.12
N SER A 54 7.04 -35.65 4.01
CA SER A 54 8.48 -35.78 4.30
C SER A 54 9.27 -37.04 3.83
N TYR A 55 10.16 -36.87 2.84
CA TYR A 55 11.63 -37.19 2.84
C TYR A 55 12.19 -37.18 1.39
N ASN A 56 13.27 -36.42 1.16
CA ASN A 56 14.06 -36.26 -0.10
C ASN A 56 14.95 -37.53 -0.37
N PRO A 57 15.60 -37.83 -1.54
CA PRO A 57 16.22 -36.87 -2.51
C PRO A 57 16.34 -37.26 -4.03
N ILE A 58 16.75 -36.26 -4.84
CA ILE A 58 17.38 -36.30 -6.20
C ILE A 58 16.50 -36.64 -7.43
N GLY A 59 16.42 -35.68 -8.38
CA GLY A 59 16.28 -35.99 -9.81
C GLY A 59 15.47 -35.02 -10.67
N SER A 60 16.04 -33.86 -10.99
CA SER A 60 15.74 -32.95 -12.12
C SER A 60 14.73 -33.47 -13.17
N TRP A 61 13.54 -32.85 -13.26
CA TRP A 61 12.80 -32.39 -14.47
C TRP A 61 11.46 -31.70 -14.09
N SER A 62 11.40 -31.06 -12.92
CA SER A 62 10.22 -30.28 -12.43
C SER A 62 10.38 -28.76 -12.58
N ASN A 63 11.38 -28.28 -13.32
CA ASN A 63 11.77 -26.86 -13.32
C ASN A 63 11.05 -25.98 -14.36
N GLY A 64 10.17 -26.53 -15.19
CA GLY A 64 9.50 -25.76 -16.25
C GLY A 64 8.21 -25.06 -15.81
N ILE A 65 7.32 -25.79 -15.12
CA ILE A 65 5.94 -25.32 -14.89
C ILE A 65 5.75 -24.78 -13.47
N SER A 66 6.49 -25.30 -12.49
CA SER A 66 6.61 -24.65 -11.18
C SER A 66 7.46 -23.37 -11.28
N GLY A 67 8.44 -23.33 -12.19
CA GLY A 67 9.27 -22.16 -12.44
C GLY A 67 8.52 -21.00 -13.08
N ILE A 68 7.58 -21.26 -14.01
CA ILE A 68 6.79 -20.21 -14.65
C ILE A 68 5.71 -19.67 -13.70
N PHE A 69 5.03 -20.50 -12.91
CA PHE A 69 4.11 -19.99 -11.87
C PHE A 69 4.86 -19.26 -10.76
N THR A 70 6.04 -19.74 -10.32
CA THR A 70 6.86 -19.03 -9.33
C THR A 70 7.57 -17.80 -9.91
N ALA A 71 7.84 -17.71 -11.22
CA ALA A 71 8.42 -16.53 -11.86
C ALA A 71 7.36 -15.50 -12.27
N ILE A 72 6.13 -15.91 -12.56
CA ILE A 72 4.99 -15.00 -12.76
C ILE A 72 4.52 -14.46 -11.42
N ILE A 73 4.35 -15.33 -10.40
CA ILE A 73 4.08 -14.89 -9.02
C ILE A 73 5.28 -14.13 -8.47
N GLY A 74 6.51 -14.55 -8.75
CA GLY A 74 7.75 -13.89 -8.34
C GLY A 74 8.06 -12.59 -9.09
N GLY A 75 7.57 -12.44 -10.32
CA GLY A 75 7.66 -11.23 -11.14
C GLY A 75 6.56 -10.23 -10.79
N LEU A 76 5.35 -10.73 -10.47
CA LEU A 76 4.34 -9.97 -9.75
C LEU A 76 4.93 -9.50 -8.43
N PHE A 77 5.45 -10.40 -7.59
CA PHE A 77 6.10 -10.08 -6.32
C PHE A 77 7.29 -9.10 -6.49
N ASN A 78 8.23 -9.28 -7.42
CA ASN A 78 9.36 -8.35 -7.56
C ASN A 78 8.96 -7.00 -8.18
N GLY A 79 7.89 -6.95 -8.99
CA GLY A 79 7.25 -5.71 -9.42
C GLY A 79 6.38 -5.05 -8.33
N TRP A 80 5.96 -5.84 -7.34
CA TRP A 80 5.07 -5.53 -6.21
C TRP A 80 5.83 -5.18 -4.92
N PHE A 81 7.06 -5.64 -4.77
CA PHE A 81 7.94 -5.45 -3.61
C PHE A 81 9.12 -4.52 -3.90
N GLY A 82 9.10 -3.80 -5.04
CA GLY A 82 10.06 -2.77 -5.42
C GLY A 82 11.43 -2.93 -4.77
N GLY A 83 12.29 -3.76 -5.34
CA GLY A 83 13.59 -4.08 -4.76
C GLY A 83 14.36 -2.82 -4.34
N GLY A 84 14.37 -2.55 -3.02
CA GLY A 84 15.01 -1.39 -2.42
C GLY A 84 14.59 -1.13 -0.97
N SER A 85 15.13 -1.94 -0.04
CA SER A 85 15.15 -1.76 1.43
C SER A 85 13.84 -1.97 2.22
N VAL A 86 13.72 -3.18 2.79
CA VAL A 86 12.91 -3.56 3.98
C VAL A 86 11.51 -2.93 4.05
N GLY A 87 10.64 -3.30 3.10
CA GLY A 87 9.26 -2.81 3.00
C GLY A 87 8.32 -3.42 4.06
N ASP A 88 7.57 -2.53 4.69
CA ASP A 88 6.52 -2.83 5.67
C ASP A 88 5.33 -3.55 4.98
N PRO A 89 4.73 -4.62 5.55
CA PRO A 89 3.50 -5.25 5.04
C PRO A 89 2.34 -4.29 4.70
N GLN A 90 2.38 -3.07 5.24
CA GLN A 90 1.45 -1.99 4.95
C GLN A 90 1.48 -1.53 3.47
N GLU A 91 2.66 -1.47 2.83
CA GLU A 91 2.80 -1.07 1.42
C GLU A 91 2.10 -2.02 0.45
N VAL A 92 2.01 -3.31 0.82
CA VAL A 92 1.39 -4.39 0.04
C VAL A 92 -0.15 -4.35 0.10
N GLN A 93 -0.75 -3.88 1.19
CA GLN A 93 -2.21 -3.73 1.27
C GLN A 93 -2.73 -2.62 0.35
N TYR A 94 -1.93 -1.57 0.11
CA TYR A 94 -2.35 -0.41 -0.68
C TYR A 94 -2.67 -0.75 -2.14
N THR A 95 -2.04 -1.79 -2.68
CA THR A 95 -2.27 -2.27 -4.07
C THR A 95 -3.47 -3.21 -4.19
N ILE A 96 -3.74 -4.06 -3.18
CA ILE A 96 -4.82 -5.07 -3.23
C ILE A 96 -6.20 -4.41 -3.16
N GLU A 97 -6.36 -3.32 -2.41
CA GLU A 97 -7.66 -2.66 -2.21
C GLU A 97 -8.11 -1.78 -3.40
N ALA A 98 -7.29 -1.66 -4.45
CA ALA A 98 -7.51 -0.77 -5.59
C ALA A 98 -8.44 -1.31 -6.69
N ILE A 99 -8.81 -2.60 -6.65
CA ILE A 99 -9.57 -3.25 -7.73
C ILE A 99 -11.02 -3.48 -7.29
N LYS A 100 -11.82 -2.42 -7.25
CA LYS A 100 -13.29 -2.54 -7.29
C LYS A 100 -13.93 -1.27 -7.83
N ASP A 101 -14.40 -1.32 -9.07
CA ASP A 101 -15.44 -0.42 -9.53
C ASP A 101 -16.71 -0.76 -8.74
N ALA A 102 -17.17 0.16 -7.92
CA ALA A 102 -18.35 -0.02 -7.08
C ALA A 102 -19.35 1.10 -7.36
N ILE A 103 -20.64 0.75 -7.35
CA ILE A 103 -21.69 1.75 -7.43
C ILE A 103 -21.95 2.27 -6.00
N ILE A 104 -21.74 3.57 -5.77
CA ILE A 104 -22.08 4.23 -4.50
C ILE A 104 -23.18 5.24 -4.79
N ASN A 105 -24.37 5.04 -4.21
CA ASN A 105 -25.52 5.95 -4.36
C ASN A 105 -25.87 6.29 -5.82
N GLY A 106 -25.67 5.34 -6.76
CA GLY A 106 -25.93 5.53 -8.19
C GLY A 106 -24.80 6.16 -8.99
N TYR A 107 -23.65 6.47 -8.38
CA TYR A 107 -22.43 6.85 -9.09
C TYR A 107 -21.58 5.63 -9.39
N ASN A 108 -20.96 5.61 -10.57
CA ASN A 108 -19.78 4.81 -10.84
C ASN A 108 -18.60 5.40 -10.07
N VAL A 109 -17.76 4.56 -9.48
CA VAL A 109 -16.60 4.99 -8.70
C VAL A 109 -15.34 4.32 -9.21
N GLU A 110 -14.40 5.13 -9.68
CA GLU A 110 -13.04 4.69 -10.01
C GLU A 110 -12.09 5.08 -8.87
N THR A 111 -11.35 4.11 -8.35
CA THR A 111 -10.29 4.34 -7.35
C THR A 111 -8.93 4.27 -8.04
N LYS A 112 -8.13 5.34 -7.95
CA LYS A 112 -6.80 5.42 -8.56
C LYS A 112 -5.73 5.44 -7.48
N VAL A 113 -4.84 4.47 -7.53
CA VAL A 113 -3.68 4.31 -6.62
C VAL A 113 -2.34 4.52 -7.32
N THR A 114 -2.36 4.72 -8.63
CA THR A 114 -1.19 5.00 -9.47
C THR A 114 -1.58 6.07 -10.46
N SER A 115 -0.69 7.03 -10.75
CA SER A 115 -0.91 8.12 -11.71
C SER A 115 -1.20 7.62 -13.12
N GLY A 116 -1.94 8.41 -13.90
CA GLY A 116 -2.31 8.04 -15.26
C GLY A 116 -3.19 9.09 -15.94
N THR A 117 -4.02 8.64 -16.87
CA THR A 117 -4.97 9.48 -17.60
C THR A 117 -6.36 8.91 -17.45
N TRP A 118 -7.33 9.77 -17.12
CA TRP A 118 -8.73 9.42 -17.06
C TRP A 118 -9.40 9.77 -18.38
N THR A 119 -10.10 8.79 -18.95
CA THR A 119 -10.89 8.98 -20.16
C THR A 119 -12.34 9.19 -19.75
N LYS A 120 -12.89 10.35 -20.08
CA LYS A 120 -14.26 10.70 -19.70
C LYS A 120 -15.26 9.77 -20.40
N PRO A 121 -16.16 9.11 -19.65
CA PRO A 121 -17.28 8.37 -20.22
C PRO A 121 -18.25 9.27 -21.00
N ALA A 122 -19.02 8.69 -21.91
CA ALA A 122 -20.06 9.43 -22.63
C ALA A 122 -21.22 9.79 -21.68
N ASN A 123 -21.86 10.94 -21.91
CA ASN A 123 -23.07 11.39 -21.21
C ASN A 123 -22.93 11.59 -19.69
N VAL A 124 -21.75 11.94 -19.19
CA VAL A 124 -21.56 12.30 -17.77
C VAL A 124 -22.37 13.56 -17.46
N THR A 125 -23.33 13.44 -16.56
CA THR A 125 -24.18 14.53 -16.07
C THR A 125 -23.68 15.12 -14.76
N GLU A 126 -22.97 14.31 -13.97
CA GLU A 126 -22.35 14.75 -12.73
C GLU A 126 -20.98 14.12 -12.54
N LEU A 127 -20.01 14.93 -12.10
CA LEU A 127 -18.64 14.53 -11.83
C LEU A 127 -18.20 15.07 -10.47
N ILE A 128 -17.78 14.18 -9.58
CA ILE A 128 -17.15 14.55 -8.30
C ILE A 128 -15.79 13.88 -8.26
N VAL A 129 -14.76 14.65 -7.93
CA VAL A 129 -13.40 14.13 -7.78
C VAL A 129 -12.95 14.37 -6.35
N GLY A 130 -12.55 13.28 -5.70
CA GLY A 130 -11.97 13.26 -4.37
C GLY A 130 -10.49 12.93 -4.44
N LEU A 131 -9.65 13.71 -3.77
CA LEU A 131 -8.21 13.50 -3.73
C LEU A 131 -7.72 13.50 -2.29
N ILE A 132 -6.84 12.55 -2.00
CA ILE A 132 -5.95 12.56 -0.85
C ILE A 132 -4.52 12.57 -1.36
N GLY A 133 -3.71 13.52 -0.89
CA GLY A 133 -2.30 13.65 -1.27
C GLY A 133 -1.40 12.71 -0.49
N CYS A 134 -0.10 12.74 -0.78
CA CYS A 134 0.88 11.99 0.01
C CYS A 134 1.16 12.71 1.33
N GLY A 135 1.16 11.97 2.44
CA GLY A 135 1.68 12.45 3.70
C GLY A 135 3.17 12.80 3.59
N HIS A 136 3.62 13.78 4.37
CA HIS A 136 5.04 14.07 4.49
C HIS A 136 5.72 13.09 5.46
N ASN A 137 7.01 12.89 5.23
CA ASN A 137 7.87 12.19 6.18
C ASN A 137 8.02 13.01 7.47
N GLY A 138 8.17 12.32 8.60
CA GLY A 138 8.63 12.95 9.83
C GLY A 138 10.09 13.39 9.72
N GLN A 139 10.47 14.35 10.55
CA GLN A 139 11.86 14.77 10.67
C GLN A 139 12.66 13.75 11.49
N ASN A 140 13.95 13.61 11.18
CA ASN A 140 14.87 12.86 12.04
C ASN A 140 15.05 13.59 13.38
N GLY A 141 15.41 12.84 14.43
CA GLY A 141 15.82 13.40 15.71
C GLY A 141 16.96 14.42 15.55
N THR A 142 17.04 15.37 16.46
CA THR A 142 17.92 16.56 16.31
C THR A 142 19.03 16.62 17.36
N SER A 143 19.21 15.56 18.16
CA SER A 143 20.09 15.56 19.34
C SER A 143 19.78 16.67 20.35
N SER A 144 18.58 17.27 20.27
CA SER A 144 18.14 18.31 21.18
C SER A 144 17.48 17.73 22.42
N THR A 145 17.72 18.35 23.58
CA THR A 145 17.06 18.05 24.86
C THR A 145 15.80 18.89 25.09
N THR A 146 15.51 19.84 24.21
CA THR A 146 14.37 20.78 24.34
C THR A 146 13.47 20.82 23.11
N THR A 147 14.03 20.57 21.93
CA THR A 147 13.32 20.63 20.65
C THR A 147 12.98 19.23 20.16
N ARG A 148 11.69 18.98 19.96
CA ARG A 148 11.19 17.75 19.36
C ARG A 148 11.37 17.82 17.84
N ALA A 149 11.74 16.70 17.22
CA ALA A 149 11.64 16.57 15.77
C ALA A 149 10.16 16.55 15.37
N ALA A 150 9.77 17.34 14.37
CA ALA A 150 8.38 17.41 13.95
C ALA A 150 7.93 16.10 13.27
N GLY A 151 6.68 15.72 13.49
CA GLY A 151 6.02 14.74 12.63
C GLY A 151 5.64 15.37 11.28
N GLY A 152 5.49 14.53 10.27
CA GLY A 152 5.07 14.93 8.93
C GLY A 152 3.59 15.31 8.91
N LEU A 153 3.24 16.26 8.05
CA LEU A 153 1.83 16.62 7.82
C LEU A 153 1.12 15.52 7.03
N GLY A 154 -0.19 15.35 7.25
CA GLY A 154 -1.02 14.54 6.38
C GLY A 154 -1.08 15.11 4.96
N GLY A 155 -1.44 14.29 3.97
CA GLY A 155 -1.35 14.65 2.55
C GLY A 155 -2.43 15.59 2.02
N GLY A 156 -3.36 15.99 2.87
CA GLY A 156 -4.50 16.83 2.50
C GLY A 156 -5.67 16.02 1.94
N TYR A 157 -6.84 16.66 1.89
CA TYR A 157 -8.10 16.03 1.49
C TYR A 157 -8.98 17.05 0.77
N ILE A 158 -9.38 16.78 -0.46
CA ILE A 158 -10.28 17.67 -1.19
C ILE A 158 -11.29 16.86 -1.99
N PHE A 159 -12.57 17.20 -1.83
CA PHE A 159 -13.64 16.69 -2.68
C PHE A 159 -14.28 17.86 -3.37
N GLN A 160 -14.41 17.80 -4.69
CA GLN A 160 -15.00 18.88 -5.46
C GLN A 160 -15.87 18.32 -6.58
N GLN A 161 -17.07 18.88 -6.68
CA GLN A 161 -17.92 18.71 -7.84
C GLN A 161 -17.36 19.56 -8.97
N LEU A 162 -17.12 18.92 -10.11
CA LEU A 162 -16.66 19.58 -11.33
C LEU A 162 -17.83 19.61 -12.32
N ASP A 163 -17.89 20.68 -13.11
CA ASP A 163 -18.74 20.71 -14.28
C ASP A 163 -18.19 19.73 -15.32
N PRO A 164 -18.93 18.66 -15.70
CA PRO A 164 -18.47 17.71 -16.69
C PRO A 164 -18.12 18.36 -18.03
N GLU A 165 -18.76 19.47 -18.43
CA GLU A 165 -18.44 20.13 -19.71
C GLU A 165 -17.08 20.84 -19.67
N SER A 166 -16.63 21.25 -18.48
CA SER A 166 -15.37 21.98 -18.28
C SER A 166 -14.12 21.07 -18.22
N VAL A 167 -14.31 19.75 -18.09
CA VAL A 167 -13.22 18.78 -18.00
C VAL A 167 -12.90 18.25 -19.40
N ASP A 168 -11.65 18.00 -19.74
CA ASP A 168 -11.31 17.43 -21.05
C ASP A 168 -11.78 15.96 -21.17
N SER A 169 -11.93 15.45 -22.40
CA SER A 169 -12.23 14.02 -22.62
C SER A 169 -11.10 13.09 -22.15
N SER A 170 -9.89 13.62 -22.03
CA SER A 170 -8.69 12.92 -21.57
C SER A 170 -7.97 13.82 -20.56
N THR A 171 -8.09 13.50 -19.27
CA THR A 171 -7.55 14.32 -18.18
C THR A 171 -6.44 13.57 -17.44
N PRO A 172 -5.21 14.11 -17.37
CA PRO A 172 -4.16 13.49 -16.59
C PRO A 172 -4.48 13.60 -15.09
N TYR A 173 -4.10 12.60 -14.32
CA TYR A 173 -4.19 12.62 -12.87
C TYR A 173 -2.91 12.08 -12.24
N VAL A 174 -2.55 12.64 -11.09
CA VAL A 174 -1.34 12.30 -10.35
C VAL A 174 -1.75 11.84 -8.96
N VAL A 175 -1.41 10.60 -8.62
CA VAL A 175 -1.49 10.11 -7.24
C VAL A 175 -0.22 10.53 -6.52
N GLY A 176 -0.38 11.25 -5.41
CA GLY A 176 0.74 11.78 -4.63
C GLY A 176 1.62 10.67 -4.06
N THR A 177 2.94 10.84 -4.20
CA THR A 177 3.97 9.98 -3.61
C THR A 177 5.15 10.82 -3.13
N ASN A 178 5.93 10.34 -2.16
CA ASN A 178 7.13 11.03 -1.64
C ASN A 178 6.86 12.47 -1.17
N GLY A 179 5.74 12.69 -0.48
CA GLY A 179 5.33 14.01 0.01
C GLY A 179 4.78 14.95 -1.06
N ASN A 180 4.63 14.50 -2.31
CA ASN A 180 4.01 15.31 -3.36
C ASN A 180 2.47 15.24 -3.30
N PRO A 181 1.78 16.31 -3.71
CA PRO A 181 0.33 16.34 -3.71
C PRO A 181 -0.28 15.42 -4.78
N SER A 182 -1.54 15.03 -4.59
CA SER A 182 -2.37 14.43 -5.64
C SER A 182 -3.05 15.52 -6.47
N SER A 183 -3.25 15.29 -7.76
CA SER A 183 -3.93 16.22 -8.66
C SER A 183 -4.81 15.53 -9.71
N PHE A 184 -5.81 16.27 -10.19
CA PHE A 184 -6.67 15.87 -11.30
C PHE A 184 -6.72 17.02 -12.30
N GLY A 185 -5.99 16.88 -13.40
CA GLY A 185 -5.74 17.93 -14.37
C GLY A 185 -5.23 19.22 -13.70
N THR A 186 -5.69 20.34 -14.22
CA THR A 186 -5.50 21.68 -13.62
C THR A 186 -6.66 22.05 -12.68
N HIS A 187 -7.63 21.16 -12.48
CA HIS A 187 -8.87 21.47 -11.77
C HIS A 187 -8.69 21.43 -10.25
N ILE A 188 -7.99 20.41 -9.75
CA ILE A 188 -7.88 20.17 -8.31
C ILE A 188 -6.48 19.67 -7.97
N THR A 189 -5.90 20.18 -6.88
CA THR A 189 -4.65 19.71 -6.29
C THR A 189 -4.76 19.76 -4.77
N THR A 190 -4.28 18.73 -4.09
CA THR A 190 -4.29 18.67 -2.62
C THR A 190 -3.20 19.57 -2.04
N THR A 191 -3.45 20.14 -0.85
CA THR A 191 -2.42 20.83 -0.07
C THR A 191 -2.16 20.06 1.22
N PRO A 192 -0.90 19.68 1.53
CA PRO A 192 -0.57 18.97 2.76
C PRO A 192 -1.11 19.65 4.02
N GLY A 193 -1.69 18.87 4.92
CA GLY A 193 -2.28 19.31 6.18
C GLY A 193 -3.57 20.13 6.04
N GLN A 194 -4.08 20.33 4.82
CA GLN A 194 -5.29 21.12 4.56
C GLN A 194 -6.35 20.28 3.87
N GLY A 195 -7.61 20.61 4.11
CA GLY A 195 -8.67 19.96 3.37
C GLY A 195 -10.06 20.44 3.66
N GLY A 196 -10.96 20.04 2.77
CA GLY A 196 -12.35 20.40 2.83
C GLY A 196 -13.16 19.80 1.68
N ILE A 197 -14.46 19.86 1.83
CA ILE A 197 -15.41 19.47 0.80
C ILE A 197 -15.92 20.75 0.16
N SER A 198 -15.73 20.88 -1.15
CA SER A 198 -16.20 22.02 -1.91
C SER A 198 -17.72 22.08 -1.88
N THR A 199 -18.23 23.28 -1.66
CA THR A 199 -19.64 23.65 -1.75
C THR A 199 -19.76 24.87 -2.64
N SER A 200 -20.97 25.23 -3.04
CA SER A 200 -21.21 26.46 -3.83
C SER A 200 -20.74 27.75 -3.15
N PHE A 201 -20.47 27.74 -1.85
CA PHE A 201 -20.08 28.92 -1.06
C PHE A 201 -18.63 28.88 -0.54
N GLY A 202 -17.88 27.81 -0.83
CA GLY A 202 -16.52 27.61 -0.33
C GLY A 202 -16.27 26.18 0.18
N PHE A 203 -15.16 25.97 0.87
CA PHE A 203 -14.81 24.67 1.43
C PHE A 203 -15.35 24.48 2.84
N SER A 204 -16.10 23.40 3.05
CA SER A 204 -16.53 22.96 4.39
C SER A 204 -15.43 22.11 5.04
N PRO A 205 -15.04 22.40 6.30
CA PRO A 205 -14.07 21.58 7.03
C PRO A 205 -14.53 20.12 7.14
N THR A 206 -13.58 19.19 7.18
CA THR A 206 -13.86 17.76 7.33
C THR A 206 -12.87 17.12 8.30
N THR A 207 -13.35 16.16 9.09
CA THR A 207 -12.51 15.29 9.91
C THR A 207 -11.91 14.14 9.13
N SER A 208 -12.27 13.97 7.85
CA SER A 208 -11.76 12.91 6.98
C SER A 208 -10.33 13.17 6.47
N LEU A 209 -9.72 14.29 6.89
CA LEU A 209 -8.34 14.65 6.61
C LEU A 209 -7.37 13.56 7.08
N PRO A 210 -6.33 13.19 6.31
CA PRO A 210 -5.28 12.32 6.83
C PRO A 210 -4.61 12.90 8.08
N GLY A 211 -4.27 12.02 9.01
CA GLY A 211 -3.67 12.39 10.29
C GLY A 211 -2.22 12.89 10.14
N ASN A 212 -1.84 13.88 10.96
CA ASN A 212 -0.45 14.32 11.09
C ASN A 212 0.36 13.34 11.96
N GLY A 213 1.63 13.15 11.63
CA GLY A 213 2.55 12.38 12.47
C GLY A 213 2.81 13.04 13.83
N GLY A 214 3.03 12.22 14.85
CA GLY A 214 3.41 12.67 16.18
C GLY A 214 4.87 13.13 16.23
N ALA A 215 5.18 14.15 17.04
CA ALA A 215 6.55 14.63 17.20
C ALA A 215 7.43 13.64 17.99
N GLY A 216 8.71 13.59 17.68
CA GLY A 216 9.68 12.74 18.40
C GLY A 216 9.94 13.22 19.83
N GLY A 217 10.47 12.33 20.67
CA GLY A 217 10.99 12.63 22.00
C GLY A 217 12.32 13.38 21.94
N VAL A 218 12.66 14.11 23.00
CA VAL A 218 13.93 14.84 23.13
C VAL A 218 14.99 13.98 23.84
N GLY A 219 16.27 14.27 23.68
CA GLY A 219 17.40 13.48 24.18
C GLY A 219 17.65 13.56 25.70
N ASP A 220 16.58 13.65 26.48
CA ASP A 220 16.59 13.74 27.94
C ASP A 220 15.91 12.47 28.50
N PRO A 221 16.32 11.93 29.67
CA PRO A 221 15.77 10.67 30.18
C PRO A 221 14.25 10.68 30.32
N GLY A 222 13.61 9.60 29.86
CA GLY A 222 12.17 9.39 30.01
C GLY A 222 11.29 10.32 29.18
N ARG A 223 11.81 10.87 28.08
CA ARG A 223 11.02 11.75 27.18
C ARG A 223 10.39 10.98 26.04
N ASP A 224 9.11 10.67 26.20
CA ASP A 224 8.30 10.02 25.18
C ASP A 224 8.14 10.90 23.93
N GLY A 225 7.91 10.25 22.79
CA GLY A 225 7.34 10.90 21.62
C GLY A 225 5.89 11.35 21.85
N LEU A 226 5.24 11.82 20.79
CA LEU A 226 3.81 12.12 20.79
C LEU A 226 3.08 11.14 19.87
N ALA A 227 1.82 10.85 20.18
CA ALA A 227 0.99 10.02 19.32
C ALA A 227 0.66 10.76 18.01
N GLY A 228 0.44 9.98 16.94
CA GLY A 228 -0.06 10.52 15.68
C GLY A 228 -1.52 10.93 15.75
N GLY A 229 -1.93 11.84 14.86
CA GLY A 229 -3.33 12.27 14.73
C GLY A 229 -4.21 11.14 14.21
N SER A 230 -5.33 10.89 14.89
CA SER A 230 -6.34 9.93 14.43
C SER A 230 -7.29 10.57 13.41
N THR A 231 -7.90 9.74 12.57
CA THR A 231 -9.05 10.10 11.73
C THR A 231 -10.29 9.35 12.23
N PRO A 232 -11.51 9.69 11.81
CA PRO A 232 -12.72 8.98 12.24
C PRO A 232 -12.69 7.47 11.99
N LEU A 233 -11.92 7.02 11.00
CA LEU A 233 -11.85 5.60 10.59
C LEU A 233 -10.49 4.94 10.86
N ALA A 234 -9.50 5.67 11.36
CA ALA A 234 -8.18 5.13 11.66
C ALA A 234 -7.58 5.72 12.94
N VAL A 235 -7.08 4.84 13.79
CA VAL A 235 -6.39 5.21 15.03
C VAL A 235 -4.95 5.64 14.72
N GLY A 236 -4.53 6.75 15.31
CA GLY A 236 -3.16 7.26 15.22
C GLY A 236 -2.14 6.34 15.88
N GLY A 237 -0.92 6.34 15.35
CA GLY A 237 0.18 5.54 15.89
C GLY A 237 0.54 5.97 17.31
N ALA A 238 0.72 4.98 18.19
CA ALA A 238 1.17 5.21 19.56
C ALA A 238 2.59 5.80 19.60
N ALA A 239 2.84 6.68 20.57
CA ALA A 239 4.16 7.25 20.82
C ALA A 239 5.16 6.19 21.28
N GLY A 240 6.42 6.34 20.86
CA GLY A 240 7.54 5.60 21.42
C GLY A 240 7.89 6.12 22.81
N THR A 241 8.11 5.20 23.76
CA THR A 241 8.53 5.55 25.12
C THR A 241 9.97 6.03 25.15
N GLY A 242 10.25 7.09 25.90
CA GLY A 242 11.60 7.60 26.11
C GLY A 242 12.44 6.66 26.97
N GLY A 243 13.74 6.63 26.70
CA GLY A 243 14.67 5.82 27.46
C GLY A 243 14.86 6.35 28.89
N GLY A 244 14.19 5.73 29.87
CA GLY A 244 14.40 6.01 31.28
C GLY A 244 15.77 5.55 31.77
N GLY A 245 16.37 6.27 32.74
CA GLY A 245 17.59 5.83 33.43
C GLY A 245 18.84 5.64 32.56
N GLY A 246 18.88 6.19 31.34
CA GLY A 246 19.92 5.90 30.35
C GLY A 246 19.56 4.68 29.51
N GLY A 247 18.39 4.71 28.87
CA GLY A 247 17.96 3.68 27.93
C GLY A 247 17.83 4.23 26.51
N VAL A 248 17.73 3.32 25.54
CA VAL A 248 17.37 3.66 24.16
C VAL A 248 15.90 4.05 24.09
N GLY A 249 15.58 5.06 23.29
CA GLY A 249 14.20 5.42 22.99
C GLY A 249 13.50 4.34 22.17
N SER A 250 12.27 4.00 22.51
CA SER A 250 11.49 3.02 21.74
C SER A 250 10.92 3.65 20.46
N PRO A 251 10.75 2.87 19.38
CA PRO A 251 10.13 3.37 18.16
C PRO A 251 8.66 3.76 18.39
N GLY A 252 8.19 4.74 17.62
CA GLY A 252 6.76 5.03 17.49
C GLY A 252 6.05 3.96 16.64
N SER A 253 4.76 3.75 16.88
CA SER A 253 3.96 2.79 16.11
C SER A 253 3.41 3.40 14.83
N ALA A 254 3.13 2.56 13.84
CA ALA A 254 2.45 2.96 12.61
C ALA A 254 1.06 3.54 12.86
N GLY A 255 0.64 4.49 12.02
CA GLY A 255 -0.76 4.91 11.94
C GLY A 255 -1.61 3.84 11.25
N ALA A 256 -2.88 3.70 11.66
CA ALA A 256 -3.79 2.75 11.03
C ALA A 256 -4.21 3.21 9.61
N ASN A 257 -4.46 2.23 8.74
CA ASN A 257 -4.96 2.46 7.39
C ASN A 257 -6.48 2.64 7.36
N VAL A 258 -6.96 3.33 6.33
CA VAL A 258 -8.35 3.32 5.89
C VAL A 258 -8.39 2.75 4.48
N SER A 259 -9.23 1.73 4.28
CA SER A 259 -9.40 1.11 2.97
C SER A 259 -9.94 2.12 1.94
N PRO A 260 -9.34 2.26 0.74
CA PRO A 260 -9.91 3.10 -0.32
C PRO A 260 -11.30 2.68 -0.77
N ALA A 261 -11.64 1.40 -0.56
CA ALA A 261 -12.93 0.82 -0.89
C ALA A 261 -14.02 1.15 0.15
N THR A 262 -13.68 1.77 1.29
CA THR A 262 -14.67 2.18 2.30
C THR A 262 -15.73 3.11 1.71
N GLN A 263 -16.93 3.09 2.28
CA GLN A 263 -18.02 3.96 1.84
C GLN A 263 -17.72 5.43 2.15
N THR A 264 -17.26 5.73 3.37
CA THR A 264 -16.90 7.08 3.79
C THR A 264 -15.43 7.33 3.50
N LYS A 265 -15.15 8.02 2.40
CA LYS A 265 -13.78 8.31 1.98
C LYS A 265 -13.05 9.11 3.07
N CYS A 266 -11.93 8.58 3.55
CA CYS A 266 -11.21 9.12 4.68
C CYS A 266 -9.72 8.79 4.57
N GLY A 267 -8.88 9.70 5.06
CA GLY A 267 -7.44 9.49 5.18
C GLY A 267 -7.06 8.50 6.27
N GLY A 268 -5.90 7.89 6.12
CA GLY A 268 -5.24 7.13 7.16
C GLY A 268 -4.73 8.03 8.28
N ALA A 269 -4.39 7.42 9.40
CA ALA A 269 -3.93 8.14 10.57
C ALA A 269 -2.43 8.46 10.52
N GLY A 270 -1.96 9.40 11.34
CA GLY A 270 -0.53 9.72 11.44
C GLY A 270 0.25 8.67 12.23
N GLY A 271 1.53 8.51 11.91
CA GLY A 271 2.46 7.66 12.66
C GLY A 271 2.87 8.28 14.00
N GLY A 272 3.13 7.46 15.01
CA GLY A 272 3.59 7.92 16.31
C GLY A 272 5.05 8.38 16.28
N GLY A 273 5.40 9.41 17.05
CA GLY A 273 6.78 9.86 17.19
C GLY A 273 7.63 8.91 18.02
N GLY A 274 8.90 8.74 17.67
CA GLY A 274 9.84 7.90 18.40
C GLY A 274 10.26 8.50 19.73
N GLY A 275 10.55 7.66 20.73
CA GLY A 275 10.98 8.10 22.06
C GLY A 275 12.40 8.67 22.06
N GLY A 276 12.68 9.61 22.95
CA GLY A 276 14.02 10.18 23.12
C GLY A 276 15.00 9.19 23.74
N GLY A 277 16.25 9.23 23.29
CA GLY A 277 17.35 8.51 23.92
C GLY A 277 17.76 9.17 25.23
N GLY A 278 17.84 8.39 26.30
CA GLY A 278 18.24 8.93 27.60
C GLY A 278 19.70 9.39 27.60
N LYS A 279 20.04 10.30 28.52
CA LYS A 279 21.42 10.65 28.87
C LYS A 279 21.65 10.40 30.34
N VAL A 280 22.66 9.62 30.69
CA VAL A 280 23.11 9.49 32.09
C VAL A 280 24.62 9.65 32.17
N SER A 281 25.05 10.72 32.85
CA SER A 281 26.47 11.04 33.07
C SER A 281 27.29 10.98 31.75
N PHE A 282 28.11 9.95 31.56
CA PHE A 282 28.99 9.75 30.40
C PHE A 282 28.38 8.87 29.29
N PHE A 283 27.23 8.23 29.51
CA PHE A 283 26.57 7.37 28.52
C PHE A 283 25.45 8.11 27.80
N SER A 284 25.38 7.90 26.48
CA SER A 284 24.36 8.45 25.59
C SER A 284 23.69 7.31 24.84
N PHE A 285 22.38 7.39 24.67
CA PHE A 285 21.58 6.34 24.05
C PHE A 285 20.83 6.86 22.83
N ASP A 286 20.58 5.96 21.91
CA ASP A 286 19.93 6.27 20.64
C ASP A 286 18.46 6.67 20.85
N GLY A 287 17.97 7.54 19.97
CA GLY A 287 16.55 7.85 19.89
C GLY A 287 15.80 6.79 19.08
N GLY A 288 14.53 6.57 19.41
CA GLY A 288 13.66 5.67 18.68
C GLY A 288 13.23 6.27 17.34
N SER A 289 13.02 5.44 16.32
CA SER A 289 12.46 5.89 15.04
C SER A 289 11.00 6.32 15.17
N GLY A 290 10.55 7.24 14.31
CA GLY A 290 9.14 7.53 14.14
C GLY A 290 8.43 6.40 13.38
N GLY A 291 7.15 6.19 13.68
CA GLY A 291 6.30 5.22 12.97
C GLY A 291 5.83 5.75 11.61
N PRO A 292 5.59 4.88 10.62
CA PRO A 292 5.05 5.28 9.33
C PRO A 292 3.61 5.80 9.46
N GLY A 293 3.22 6.69 8.54
CA GLY A 293 1.84 7.14 8.40
C GLY A 293 0.95 6.04 7.81
N GLY A 294 -0.31 6.04 8.21
CA GLY A 294 -1.33 5.14 7.68
C GLY A 294 -1.87 5.64 6.33
N TYR A 295 -2.17 4.71 5.44
CA TYR A 295 -2.73 5.03 4.13
C TYR A 295 -4.24 5.24 4.18
N PRO A 296 -4.80 6.12 3.32
CA PRO A 296 -4.09 7.04 2.44
C PRO A 296 -3.66 8.33 3.14
N GLY A 297 -2.48 8.82 2.78
CA GLY A 297 -2.02 10.18 3.06
C GLY A 297 -1.60 10.50 4.49
N GLY A 298 -1.58 9.55 5.43
CA GLY A 298 -1.14 9.81 6.80
C GLY A 298 0.32 10.29 6.86
N GLY A 299 0.61 11.28 7.70
CA GLY A 299 1.96 11.79 7.91
C GLY A 299 2.81 10.86 8.80
N GLY A 300 4.11 10.77 8.51
CA GLY A 300 5.04 9.94 9.30
C GLY A 300 5.43 10.59 10.63
N GLY A 301 5.67 9.78 11.67
CA GLY A 301 6.09 10.29 13.00
C GLY A 301 7.50 10.86 13.00
N GLY A 302 7.78 11.85 13.85
CA GLY A 302 9.13 12.39 14.04
C GLY A 302 10.04 11.40 14.79
N GLY A 303 11.31 11.36 14.44
CA GLY A 303 12.32 10.56 15.12
C GLY A 303 12.72 11.13 16.49
N GLY A 304 13.01 10.26 17.45
CA GLY A 304 13.50 10.65 18.76
C GLY A 304 14.92 11.19 18.69
N SER A 305 15.21 12.24 19.45
CA SER A 305 16.57 12.77 19.61
C SER A 305 17.41 11.84 20.49
N ALA A 306 18.68 11.68 20.13
CA ALA A 306 19.65 10.92 20.90
C ALA A 306 20.08 11.68 22.17
N GLY A 307 20.54 10.94 23.19
CA GLY A 307 20.95 11.50 24.49
C GLY A 307 22.30 12.24 24.50
N GLY A 308 23.09 12.16 23.44
CA GLY A 308 24.39 12.84 23.36
C GLY A 308 25.18 12.57 22.07
N ALA A 309 26.38 13.12 22.01
CA ALA A 309 27.17 13.24 20.77
C ALA A 309 27.66 11.90 20.18
N SER A 310 27.70 10.83 20.97
CA SER A 310 28.12 9.48 20.53
C SER A 310 26.96 8.53 20.23
N SER A 311 25.72 9.04 20.23
CA SER A 311 24.49 8.27 19.97
C SER A 311 23.76 8.77 18.74
N THR A 312 22.95 7.90 18.15
CA THR A 312 22.27 8.10 16.87
C THR A 312 20.85 8.61 17.09
N ASN A 313 20.47 9.62 16.31
CA ASN A 313 19.08 10.09 16.28
C ASN A 313 18.18 9.06 15.59
N GLY A 314 16.97 8.91 16.09
CA GLY A 314 15.94 8.14 15.41
C GLY A 314 15.59 8.76 14.06
N ALA A 315 15.40 7.92 13.05
CA ALA A 315 14.87 8.37 11.76
C ALA A 315 13.40 8.79 11.88
N GLY A 316 12.97 9.77 11.09
CA GLY A 316 11.56 10.06 10.92
C GLY A 316 10.85 8.94 10.15
N GLY A 317 9.58 8.71 10.48
CA GLY A 317 8.72 7.77 9.76
C GLY A 317 8.34 8.30 8.38
N ILE A 318 8.09 7.38 7.45
CA ILE A 318 7.63 7.72 6.11
C ILE A 318 6.16 8.17 6.11
N GLY A 319 5.81 9.11 5.24
CA GLY A 319 4.41 9.46 4.98
C GLY A 319 3.78 8.49 3.98
N ALA A 320 2.48 8.23 4.12
CA ALA A 320 1.76 7.33 3.23
C ALA A 320 1.42 8.00 1.88
N THR A 321 1.34 7.20 0.83
CA THR A 321 0.91 7.64 -0.51
C THR A 321 -0.54 8.13 -0.53
N GLY A 322 -0.89 8.89 -1.57
CA GLY A 322 -2.24 9.40 -1.79
C GLY A 322 -3.17 8.39 -2.47
N VAL A 323 -4.40 8.83 -2.71
CA VAL A 323 -5.40 8.12 -3.52
C VAL A 323 -6.35 9.12 -4.18
N ILE A 324 -6.90 8.76 -5.34
CA ILE A 324 -7.94 9.54 -6.01
C ILE A 324 -9.19 8.70 -6.18
N TRP A 325 -10.35 9.31 -5.94
CA TRP A 325 -11.66 8.75 -6.28
C TRP A 325 -12.34 9.64 -7.31
N ILE A 326 -12.86 9.04 -8.37
CA ILE A 326 -13.62 9.71 -9.40
C ILE A 326 -15.03 9.13 -9.39
N PHE A 327 -16.02 9.95 -9.09
CA PHE A 327 -17.43 9.59 -9.07
C PHE A 327 -18.12 10.21 -10.27
N TRP A 328 -18.86 9.41 -11.04
CA TRP A 328 -19.60 9.93 -12.19
C TRP A 328 -20.91 9.17 -12.45
N ARG A 329 -21.89 9.85 -13.04
CA ARG A 329 -23.13 9.27 -13.56
C ARG A 329 -23.68 10.04 -14.75
#